data_AF-A0A0Q8FKI9-F1
#
_entry.id   AF-A0A0Q8FKI9-F1
#
_cell.length_a   1.000
_cell.length_b   1.000
_cell.length_c   1.000
_cell.angle_alpha   90.00
_cell.angle_beta   90.00
_cell.angle_gamma   90.00
#
_symmetry.space_group_name_H-M   'P 1'
#
loop_
_entity.id
_entity.type
_entity.pdbx_description
1 polymer ?
#
loop_
_entity_poly.entity_id
_entity_poly.type
_entity_poly.pdbx_seq_one_letter_code
_entity_poly.pdbx_strand_id
1 'polypeptide(L)'
;MLAAARRIGGGTVEEIVAALDQDSISLDKAKRPVEILRRIGLLDQSGTMFRPTKDVDTVETALVTDDLDAVSSILERWEAYRSFLTVLKERGTVARQEIVPLVHEIVGRAGLEESERLPRFHILLGQAWSNGDAIFDGSNRPTDRDATDAFEQAFVEVSSVGIAKVIDLLPRFCELSRMSPWAAKQRLEKFVAARSLPDYTFQPAAGGKPVSRDEAITGPLDKVRTEPVVIDRLYLGERPVLTVEGPAR
;
A
#
# COMPACT_ATOMS: atom_id res chain seq x y z
N MET A 1 -5.59 -3.27 -18.34
CA MET A 1 -4.66 -3.81 -19.37
C MET A 1 -4.22 -5.21 -19.08
N LEU A 2 -3.61 -5.48 -17.92
CA LEU A 2 -3.17 -6.83 -17.57
C LEU A 2 -4.33 -7.85 -17.58
N ALA A 3 -5.47 -7.49 -17.00
CA ALA A 3 -6.70 -8.28 -17.04
C ALA A 3 -7.16 -8.59 -18.48
N ALA A 4 -7.12 -7.59 -19.36
CA ALA A 4 -7.51 -7.75 -20.76
C ALA A 4 -6.57 -8.70 -21.49
N ALA A 5 -5.25 -8.52 -21.35
CA ALA A 5 -4.24 -9.41 -21.94
C ALA A 5 -4.38 -10.85 -21.45
N ARG A 6 -4.68 -11.05 -20.16
CA ARG A 6 -4.97 -12.37 -19.57
C ARG A 6 -6.24 -12.99 -20.18
N ARG A 7 -7.33 -12.23 -20.25
CA ARG A 7 -8.64 -12.68 -20.74
C ARG A 7 -8.60 -13.15 -22.20
N ILE A 8 -7.86 -12.44 -23.06
CA ILE A 8 -7.74 -12.79 -24.48
C ILE A 8 -6.61 -13.79 -24.77
N GLY A 9 -5.81 -14.18 -23.77
CA GLY A 9 -4.66 -15.09 -23.95
C GLY A 9 -3.44 -14.47 -24.62
N GLY A 10 -3.36 -13.14 -24.64
CA GLY A 10 -2.34 -12.37 -25.35
C GLY A 10 -2.78 -11.85 -26.71
N GLY A 11 -2.12 -10.78 -27.17
CA GLY A 11 -2.50 -10.04 -28.37
C GLY A 11 -1.54 -8.89 -28.69
N THR A 12 -1.79 -8.16 -29.76
CA THR A 12 -1.12 -6.87 -30.00
C THR A 12 -1.62 -5.82 -29.00
N VAL A 13 -0.96 -4.66 -28.96
CA VAL A 13 -1.41 -3.53 -28.11
C VAL A 13 -2.84 -3.12 -28.48
N GLU A 14 -3.17 -3.12 -29.77
CA GLU A 14 -4.49 -2.80 -30.30
C GLU A 14 -5.55 -3.79 -29.80
N GLU A 15 -5.27 -5.09 -29.85
CA GLU A 15 -6.18 -6.13 -29.38
C GLU A 15 -6.39 -6.05 -27.86
N ILE A 16 -5.32 -5.81 -27.09
CA ILE A 16 -5.38 -5.65 -25.63
C ILE A 16 -6.22 -4.42 -25.26
N VAL A 17 -6.07 -3.30 -25.98
CA VAL A 17 -6.84 -2.07 -25.75
C VAL A 17 -8.29 -2.26 -26.16
N ALA A 18 -8.57 -2.91 -27.29
CA ALA A 18 -9.92 -3.23 -27.74
C ALA A 18 -10.67 -4.14 -26.75
N ALA A 19 -9.93 -4.95 -26.00
CA ALA A 19 -10.44 -5.81 -24.94
C ALA A 19 -10.54 -5.10 -23.57
N LEU A 20 -10.49 -3.77 -23.46
CA LEU A 20 -10.79 -3.05 -22.21
C LEU A 20 -12.29 -2.73 -22.14
N ASP A 21 -12.96 -3.10 -21.05
CA ASP A 21 -14.41 -2.89 -20.85
C ASP A 21 -14.78 -1.44 -20.47
N GLN A 22 -13.82 -0.50 -20.45
CA GLN A 22 -13.99 0.89 -20.05
C GLN A 22 -13.48 1.86 -21.12
N ASP A 23 -14.05 3.08 -21.13
CA ASP A 23 -13.80 4.16 -22.10
C ASP A 23 -12.33 4.27 -22.52
N SER A 24 -12.18 4.27 -23.84
CA SER A 24 -10.95 4.01 -24.60
C SER A 24 -9.73 4.79 -24.11
N ILE A 25 -8.78 4.10 -23.47
CA ILE A 25 -7.38 4.53 -23.49
C ILE A 25 -6.94 4.58 -24.96
N SER A 26 -6.36 5.70 -25.40
CA SER A 26 -5.78 5.78 -26.74
C SER A 26 -4.58 4.83 -26.86
N LEU A 27 -4.32 4.32 -28.07
CA LEU A 27 -3.19 3.42 -28.33
C LEU A 27 -1.85 4.01 -27.89
N ASP A 28 -1.64 5.32 -28.07
CA ASP A 28 -0.40 5.97 -27.64
C ASP A 28 -0.26 6.00 -26.12
N LYS A 29 -1.36 6.18 -25.38
CA LYS A 29 -1.37 6.08 -23.92
C LYS A 29 -1.23 4.64 -23.44
N ALA A 30 -1.55 3.64 -24.27
CA ALA A 30 -1.44 2.21 -23.93
C ALA A 30 -0.04 1.64 -24.05
N LYS A 31 0.78 2.14 -24.98
CA LYS A 31 2.13 1.64 -25.23
C LYS A 31 3.01 1.65 -23.98
N ARG A 32 2.96 2.73 -23.21
CA ARG A 32 3.81 2.89 -22.02
C ARG A 32 3.45 1.89 -20.89
N PRO A 33 2.18 1.75 -20.46
CA PRO A 33 1.80 0.70 -19.51
C PRO A 33 2.13 -0.72 -19.99
N VAL A 34 1.87 -1.05 -21.26
CA VAL A 34 2.22 -2.39 -21.81
C VAL A 34 3.72 -2.64 -21.74
N GLU A 35 4.53 -1.64 -22.10
CA GLU A 35 5.99 -1.73 -22.00
C GLU A 35 6.47 -1.87 -20.54
N ILE A 36 5.83 -1.20 -19.58
CA ILE A 36 6.12 -1.39 -18.15
C ILE A 36 5.78 -2.83 -17.74
N LEU A 37 4.59 -3.33 -18.08
CA LEU A 37 4.16 -4.70 -17.79
C LEU A 37 5.13 -5.74 -18.40
N ARG A 38 5.65 -5.47 -19.60
CA ARG A 38 6.69 -6.29 -20.24
C ARG A 38 8.00 -6.27 -19.44
N ARG A 39 8.50 -5.08 -19.08
CA ARG A 39 9.76 -4.93 -18.35
C ARG A 39 9.75 -5.59 -16.99
N ILE A 40 8.61 -5.59 -16.30
CA ILE A 40 8.46 -6.26 -15.00
C ILE A 40 8.17 -7.78 -15.13
N GLY A 41 8.11 -8.30 -16.35
CA GLY A 41 7.93 -9.72 -16.62
C GLY A 41 6.50 -10.22 -16.42
N LEU A 42 5.49 -9.33 -16.45
CA LEU A 42 4.07 -9.71 -16.47
C LEU A 42 3.57 -9.99 -17.89
N LEU A 43 4.27 -9.48 -18.90
CA LEU A 43 4.03 -9.80 -20.31
C LEU A 43 5.33 -10.22 -20.99
N ASP A 44 5.29 -11.31 -21.74
CA ASP A 44 6.35 -11.68 -22.69
C ASP A 44 6.02 -11.13 -24.08
N GLN A 45 7.04 -10.66 -24.80
CA GLN A 45 6.88 -10.13 -26.16
C GLN A 45 7.51 -11.08 -27.19
N SER A 46 6.74 -11.44 -28.21
CA SER A 46 7.22 -12.16 -29.40
C SER A 46 6.79 -11.39 -30.65
N GLY A 47 7.73 -10.69 -31.29
CA GLY A 47 7.41 -9.74 -32.36
C GLY A 47 6.52 -8.61 -31.83
N THR A 48 5.32 -8.47 -32.39
CA THR A 48 4.31 -7.48 -31.95
C THR A 48 3.32 -8.03 -30.92
N MET A 49 3.39 -9.32 -30.60
CA MET A 49 2.44 -9.99 -29.71
C MET A 49 2.94 -9.97 -28.27
N PHE A 50 2.05 -9.62 -27.35
CA PHE A 50 2.27 -9.69 -25.92
C PHE A 50 1.46 -10.83 -25.32
N ARG A 51 2.09 -11.67 -24.48
CA ARG A 51 1.43 -12.79 -23.81
C ARG A 51 1.57 -12.67 -22.29
N PRO A 52 0.51 -12.93 -21.51
CA PRO A 52 0.60 -12.97 -20.06
C PRO A 52 1.59 -14.05 -19.63
N THR A 53 2.41 -13.75 -18.62
CA THR A 53 3.29 -14.73 -17.98
C THR A 53 2.58 -15.38 -16.79
N LYS A 54 3.21 -16.41 -16.22
CA LYS A 54 2.78 -17.05 -14.97
C LYS A 54 2.74 -16.10 -13.76
N ASP A 55 3.52 -15.02 -13.78
CA ASP A 55 3.52 -14.03 -12.69
C ASP A 55 2.22 -13.22 -12.66
N VAL A 56 1.43 -13.22 -13.74
CA VAL A 56 0.09 -12.61 -13.76
C VAL A 56 -0.85 -13.33 -12.80
N ASP A 57 -0.79 -14.66 -12.73
CA ASP A 57 -1.61 -15.43 -11.79
C ASP A 57 -1.15 -15.22 -10.34
N THR A 58 0.14 -14.97 -10.12
CA THR A 58 0.67 -14.54 -8.81
C THR A 58 0.08 -13.19 -8.40
N VAL A 59 0.05 -12.19 -9.30
CA VAL A 59 -0.57 -10.89 -9.01
C VAL A 59 -2.06 -11.03 -8.75
N GLU A 60 -2.78 -11.80 -9.56
CA GLU A 60 -4.21 -12.06 -9.36
C GLU A 60 -4.48 -12.65 -7.97
N THR A 61 -3.76 -13.71 -7.63
CA THR A 61 -3.91 -14.39 -6.34
C THR A 61 -3.64 -13.42 -5.20
N ALA A 62 -2.53 -12.68 -5.28
CA ALA A 62 -2.12 -11.73 -4.28
C ALA A 62 -3.15 -10.61 -4.06
N LEU A 63 -3.74 -10.04 -5.11
CA LEU A 63 -4.77 -9.02 -4.99
C LEU A 63 -6.08 -9.56 -4.39
N VAL A 64 -6.42 -10.82 -4.66
CA VAL A 64 -7.61 -11.48 -4.09
C VAL A 64 -7.41 -11.85 -2.62
N THR A 65 -6.18 -12.21 -2.23
CA THR A 65 -5.85 -12.58 -0.84
C THR A 65 -5.31 -11.43 0.00
N ASP A 66 -5.33 -10.20 -0.53
CA ASP A 66 -4.78 -9.00 0.12
C ASP A 66 -3.29 -9.14 0.51
N ASP A 67 -2.49 -9.82 -0.33
CA ASP A 67 -1.04 -9.90 -0.19
C ASP A 67 -0.34 -8.82 -1.05
N LEU A 68 -0.40 -7.58 -0.57
CA LEU A 68 0.16 -6.43 -1.31
C LEU A 68 1.70 -6.46 -1.38
N ASP A 69 2.35 -7.20 -0.48
CA ASP A 69 3.80 -7.37 -0.48
C ASP A 69 4.25 -8.23 -1.67
N ALA A 70 3.50 -9.28 -2.01
CA ALA A 70 3.75 -10.07 -3.21
C ALA A 70 3.59 -9.25 -4.50
N VAL A 71 2.59 -8.36 -4.57
CA VAL A 71 2.40 -7.46 -5.72
C VAL A 71 3.55 -6.43 -5.80
N SER A 72 3.93 -5.83 -4.67
CA SER A 72 5.06 -4.91 -4.58
C SER A 72 6.36 -5.57 -5.06
N SER A 73 6.61 -6.81 -4.66
CA SER A 73 7.83 -7.56 -5.03
C SER A 73 7.97 -7.73 -6.55
N ILE A 74 6.85 -7.88 -7.27
CA ILE A 74 6.85 -7.91 -8.74
C ILE A 74 7.12 -6.52 -9.32
N LEU A 75 6.53 -5.48 -8.74
CA LEU A 75 6.75 -4.09 -9.16
C LEU A 75 8.16 -3.58 -8.89
N GLU A 76 8.89 -4.13 -7.92
CA GLU A 76 10.31 -3.81 -7.69
C GLU A 76 11.23 -4.19 -8.87
N ARG A 77 10.74 -4.96 -9.84
CA ARG A 77 11.44 -5.17 -11.12
C ARG A 77 11.42 -3.92 -12.00
N TRP A 78 10.50 -2.98 -11.75
CA TRP A 78 10.49 -1.66 -12.36
C TRP A 78 11.44 -0.74 -11.60
N GLU A 79 12.50 -0.31 -12.27
CA GLU A 79 13.55 0.52 -11.68
C GLU A 79 13.03 1.76 -10.93
N ALA A 80 12.08 2.49 -11.51
CA ALA A 80 11.54 3.70 -10.87
C ALA A 80 10.83 3.40 -9.54
N TYR A 81 10.04 2.33 -9.51
CA TYR A 81 9.35 1.88 -8.30
C TYR A 81 10.38 1.50 -7.23
N ARG A 82 11.32 0.61 -7.59
CA ARG A 82 12.38 0.17 -6.69
C ARG A 82 13.20 1.33 -6.14
N SER A 83 13.65 2.25 -6.99
CA SER A 83 14.48 3.39 -6.59
C SER A 83 13.74 4.32 -5.63
N PHE A 84 12.46 4.60 -5.87
CA PHE A 84 11.66 5.41 -4.96
C PHE A 84 11.47 4.70 -3.61
N LEU A 85 11.16 3.40 -3.62
CA LEU A 85 11.06 2.60 -2.40
C LEU A 85 12.37 2.57 -1.61
N THR A 86 13.52 2.45 -2.28
CA THR A 86 14.84 2.52 -1.65
C THR A 86 15.05 3.86 -0.96
N VAL A 87 14.72 4.98 -1.61
CA VAL A 87 14.86 6.31 -1.00
C VAL A 87 13.94 6.45 0.23
N LEU A 88 12.71 5.95 0.16
CA LEU A 88 11.82 5.90 1.34
C LEU A 88 12.43 5.05 2.46
N LYS A 89 12.96 3.87 2.15
CA LYS A 89 13.62 2.99 3.12
C LYS A 89 14.86 3.63 3.75
N GLU A 90 15.60 4.45 3.01
CA GLU A 90 16.78 5.15 3.53
C GLU A 90 16.41 6.36 4.39
N ARG A 91 15.45 7.19 3.93
CA ARG A 91 15.10 8.46 4.59
C ARG A 91 14.04 8.31 5.67
N GLY A 92 13.23 7.25 5.63
CA GLY A 92 12.06 7.05 6.50
C GLY A 92 10.87 7.94 6.15
N THR A 93 11.11 9.16 5.68
CA THR A 93 10.08 10.13 5.29
C THR A 93 10.58 11.04 4.15
N VAL A 94 9.66 11.50 3.32
CA VAL A 94 9.90 12.46 2.23
C VAL A 94 8.81 13.53 2.30
N ALA A 95 9.18 14.81 2.36
CA ALA A 95 8.19 15.89 2.35
C ALA A 95 7.54 16.01 0.97
N ARG A 96 6.26 16.39 0.91
CA ARG A 96 5.48 16.48 -0.34
C ARG A 96 6.12 17.40 -1.37
N GLN A 97 6.71 18.49 -0.91
CA GLN A 97 7.44 19.45 -1.75
C GLN A 97 8.71 18.87 -2.41
N GLU A 98 9.26 17.79 -1.86
CA GLU A 98 10.47 17.11 -2.36
C GLU A 98 10.14 16.01 -3.37
N ILE A 99 8.87 15.60 -3.50
CA ILE A 99 8.46 14.50 -4.38
C ILE A 99 8.80 14.78 -5.83
N VAL A 100 8.45 15.96 -6.36
CA VAL A 100 8.69 16.27 -7.78
C VAL A 100 10.20 16.28 -8.10
N PRO A 101 11.06 16.99 -7.34
CA PRO A 101 12.51 16.89 -7.50
C PRO A 101 13.02 15.45 -7.43
N LEU A 102 12.58 14.68 -6.43
CA LEU A 102 13.03 13.31 -6.22
C LEU A 102 12.64 12.39 -7.40
N VAL A 103 11.41 12.49 -7.89
CA VAL A 103 10.98 11.71 -9.07
C VAL A 103 11.78 12.13 -10.30
N HIS A 104 12.10 13.43 -10.46
CA HIS A 104 12.95 13.88 -11.56
C HIS A 104 14.35 13.28 -11.52
N GLU A 105 14.92 13.10 -10.34
CA GLU A 105 16.21 12.40 -10.16
C GLU A 105 16.10 10.91 -10.54
N ILE A 106 14.98 10.26 -10.23
CA ILE A 106 14.79 8.81 -10.45
C ILE A 106 14.48 8.47 -11.90
N VAL A 107 13.55 9.18 -12.55
CA VAL A 107 13.06 8.83 -13.90
C VAL A 107 13.46 9.82 -14.99
N GLY A 108 14.22 10.86 -14.63
CA GLY A 108 14.46 12.01 -15.50
C GLY A 108 13.25 12.95 -15.54
N ARG A 109 13.18 13.82 -16.55
CA ARG A 109 12.13 14.84 -16.65
C ARG A 109 10.72 14.22 -16.72
N ALA A 110 10.00 14.24 -15.60
CA ALA A 110 8.63 13.78 -15.49
C ALA A 110 7.64 14.97 -15.44
N GLY A 111 6.44 14.79 -15.96
CA GLY A 111 5.35 15.74 -15.74
C GLY A 111 4.83 15.67 -14.29
N LEU A 112 4.12 16.70 -13.84
CA LEU A 112 3.57 16.76 -12.47
C LEU A 112 2.72 15.53 -12.13
N GLU A 113 1.81 15.14 -13.04
CA GLU A 113 0.94 13.97 -12.85
C GLU A 113 1.74 12.66 -12.72
N GLU A 114 2.86 12.53 -13.42
CA GLU A 114 3.73 11.36 -13.32
C GLU A 114 4.49 11.34 -11.98
N SER A 115 4.97 12.50 -11.54
CA SER A 115 5.60 12.67 -10.23
C SER A 115 4.66 12.35 -9.07
N GLU A 116 3.36 12.62 -9.19
CA GLU A 116 2.37 12.27 -8.16
C GLU A 116 1.95 10.80 -8.20
N ARG A 117 2.01 10.15 -9.37
CA ARG A 117 1.62 8.74 -9.54
C ARG A 117 2.61 7.76 -8.92
N LEU A 118 3.92 8.04 -9.02
CA LEU A 118 4.93 7.10 -8.52
C LEU A 118 4.80 6.83 -7.01
N PRO A 119 4.70 7.84 -6.12
CA PRO A 119 4.42 7.61 -4.71
C PRO A 119 3.07 6.91 -4.47
N ARG A 120 2.05 7.25 -5.26
CA ARG A 120 0.72 6.65 -5.13
C ARG A 120 0.76 5.12 -5.32
N PHE A 121 1.58 4.59 -6.23
CA PHE A 121 1.71 3.13 -6.37
C PHE A 121 2.20 2.46 -5.09
N HIS A 122 3.13 3.08 -4.36
CA HIS A 122 3.64 2.56 -3.09
C HIS A 122 2.58 2.61 -1.99
N ILE A 123 1.80 3.70 -1.94
CA ILE A 123 0.69 3.86 -1.00
C ILE A 123 -0.39 2.80 -1.24
N LEU A 124 -0.81 2.64 -2.50
CA LEU A 124 -1.82 1.65 -2.90
C LEU A 124 -1.43 0.21 -2.54
N LEU A 125 -0.14 -0.08 -2.41
CA LEU A 125 0.41 -1.39 -2.07
C LEU A 125 0.85 -1.51 -0.61
N GLY A 126 0.50 -0.54 0.24
CA GLY A 126 0.85 -0.56 1.65
C GLY A 126 2.36 -0.51 1.92
N GLN A 127 3.16 0.01 0.97
CA GLN A 127 4.62 0.18 1.07
C GLN A 127 5.04 1.59 1.48
N ALA A 128 4.11 2.54 1.38
CA ALA A 128 4.24 3.90 1.86
C ALA A 128 2.89 4.36 2.44
N TRP A 129 2.88 5.49 3.14
CA TRP A 129 1.63 6.07 3.65
C TRP A 129 1.77 7.57 3.85
N SER A 130 0.63 8.27 3.86
CA SER A 130 0.58 9.73 3.95
C SER A 130 0.23 10.19 5.37
N ASN A 131 1.00 11.15 5.87
CA ASN A 131 0.67 11.85 7.12
C ASN A 131 0.95 13.36 6.94
N GLY A 132 -0.11 14.14 6.80
CA GLY A 132 -0.01 15.57 6.51
C GLY A 132 0.72 15.82 5.18
N ASP A 133 1.76 16.65 5.25
CA ASP A 133 2.58 17.07 4.11
C ASP A 133 3.79 16.18 3.85
N ALA A 134 3.76 14.93 4.33
CA ALA A 134 4.85 13.98 4.12
C ALA A 134 4.34 12.58 3.76
N ILE A 135 5.21 11.84 3.06
CA ILE A 135 5.06 10.43 2.75
C ILE A 135 6.10 9.67 3.56
N PHE A 136 5.64 8.68 4.31
CA PHE A 136 6.45 7.85 5.18
C PHE A 136 6.67 6.49 4.54
N ASP A 137 7.81 5.89 4.86
CA ASP A 137 8.02 4.47 4.61
C ASP A 137 6.99 3.64 5.37
N GLY A 138 6.38 2.70 4.67
CA GLY A 138 5.43 1.74 5.22
C GLY A 138 5.76 0.29 4.87
N SER A 139 6.95 0.06 4.30
CA SER A 139 7.34 -1.23 3.74
C SER A 139 7.93 -2.21 4.75
N ASN A 140 8.23 -1.75 5.97
CA ASN A 140 8.81 -2.63 6.97
C ASN A 140 7.79 -3.68 7.43
N ARG A 141 8.28 -4.88 7.76
CA ARG A 141 7.49 -5.98 8.31
C ARG A 141 8.23 -6.51 9.55
N PRO A 142 8.23 -5.75 10.66
CA PRO A 142 8.97 -6.11 11.88
C PRO A 142 8.53 -7.46 12.45
N THR A 143 9.40 -8.03 13.29
CA THR A 143 9.06 -9.22 14.06
C THR A 143 7.93 -8.91 15.06
N ASP A 144 7.22 -9.94 15.54
CA ASP A 144 6.14 -9.74 16.52
C ASP A 144 6.67 -9.04 17.79
N ARG A 145 7.92 -9.30 18.18
CA ARG A 145 8.60 -8.60 19.28
C ARG A 145 8.82 -7.12 18.98
N ASP A 146 9.50 -6.80 17.88
CA ASP A 146 9.85 -5.40 17.56
C ASP A 146 8.58 -4.54 17.36
N ALA A 147 7.53 -5.13 16.79
CA ALA A 147 6.24 -4.48 16.65
C ALA A 147 5.52 -4.29 18.00
N THR A 148 5.66 -5.23 18.94
CA THR A 148 5.13 -5.06 20.31
C THR A 148 5.88 -3.92 21.01
N ASP A 149 7.21 -3.93 20.96
CA ASP A 149 8.05 -2.88 21.56
C ASP A 149 7.70 -1.49 20.98
N ALA A 150 7.53 -1.39 19.66
CA ALA A 150 7.11 -0.15 18.99
C ALA A 150 5.68 0.28 19.37
N PHE A 151 4.76 -0.67 19.57
CA PHE A 151 3.41 -0.37 20.02
C PHE A 151 3.40 0.16 21.46
N GLU A 152 4.12 -0.49 22.37
CA GLU A 152 4.24 -0.04 23.76
C GLU A 152 4.84 1.37 23.84
N GLN A 153 5.90 1.62 23.05
CA GLN A 153 6.51 2.94 22.95
C GLN A 153 5.51 3.97 22.40
N ALA A 154 4.82 3.67 21.29
CA ALA A 154 3.82 4.57 20.72
C ALA A 154 2.72 4.90 21.75
N PHE A 155 2.26 3.89 22.49
CA PHE A 155 1.26 4.07 23.53
C PHE A 155 1.74 5.02 24.64
N VAL A 156 2.95 4.80 25.16
CA VAL A 156 3.52 5.68 26.20
C VAL A 156 3.62 7.12 25.70
N GLU A 157 4.01 7.32 24.44
CA GLU A 157 4.20 8.66 23.88
C GLU A 157 2.89 9.42 23.62
N VAL A 158 1.78 8.72 23.35
CA VAL A 158 0.50 9.36 22.98
C VAL A 158 -0.61 9.23 24.02
N SER A 159 -0.43 8.37 25.03
CA SER A 159 -1.45 8.15 26.06
C SER A 159 -1.56 9.32 27.03
N SER A 160 -2.76 9.54 27.56
CA SER A 160 -3.04 10.46 28.65
C SER A 160 -3.84 9.73 29.72
N VAL A 161 -3.32 9.69 30.95
CA VAL A 161 -3.95 8.99 32.08
C VAL A 161 -4.19 7.50 31.76
N GLY A 162 -3.24 6.85 31.09
CA GLY A 162 -3.33 5.43 30.72
C GLY A 162 -4.30 5.11 29.58
N ILE A 163 -4.74 6.12 28.82
CA ILE A 163 -5.65 5.95 27.68
C ILE A 163 -5.06 6.63 26.44
N ALA A 164 -4.98 5.91 25.33
CA ALA A 164 -4.58 6.44 24.03
C ALA A 164 -5.75 6.36 23.03
N LYS A 165 -5.96 7.43 22.24
CA LYS A 165 -6.89 7.38 21.11
C LYS A 165 -6.22 6.72 19.91
N VAL A 166 -6.95 5.88 19.19
CA VAL A 166 -6.40 5.17 18.02
C VAL A 166 -5.93 6.14 16.92
N ILE A 167 -6.61 7.26 16.74
CA ILE A 167 -6.23 8.30 15.77
C ILE A 167 -4.83 8.90 16.02
N ASP A 168 -4.36 8.87 17.28
CA ASP A 168 -3.04 9.35 17.68
C ASP A 168 -2.04 8.19 17.77
N LEU A 169 -2.50 7.05 18.32
CA LEU A 169 -1.70 5.84 18.53
C LEU A 169 -1.26 5.18 17.22
N LEU A 170 -2.18 4.98 16.27
CA LEU A 170 -1.90 4.23 15.05
C LEU A 170 -0.86 4.92 14.17
N PRO A 171 -0.97 6.24 13.86
CA PRO A 171 0.09 6.93 13.14
C PRO A 171 1.44 6.85 13.85
N ARG A 172 1.46 7.00 15.18
CA ARG A 172 2.72 6.95 15.92
C ARG A 172 3.35 5.56 15.90
N PHE A 173 2.54 4.52 16.04
CA PHE A 173 2.99 3.14 15.87
C PHE A 173 3.53 2.89 14.46
N CYS A 174 2.84 3.38 13.42
CA CYS A 174 3.30 3.29 12.03
C CYS A 174 4.65 3.97 11.81
N GLU A 175 4.87 5.16 12.39
CA GLU A 175 6.15 5.87 12.31
C GLU A 175 7.29 5.09 12.98
N LEU A 176 7.08 4.61 14.22
CA LEU A 176 8.10 3.88 14.98
C LEU A 176 8.44 2.52 14.35
N SER A 177 7.44 1.83 13.82
CA SER A 177 7.60 0.51 13.18
C SER A 177 7.97 0.59 11.70
N ARG A 178 7.87 1.77 11.08
CA ARG A 178 7.98 1.99 9.62
C ARG A 178 7.02 1.12 8.80
N MET A 179 5.84 0.88 9.36
CA MET A 179 4.76 0.13 8.73
C MET A 179 3.70 1.08 8.17
N SER A 180 3.04 0.70 7.09
CA SER A 180 1.84 1.41 6.64
C SER A 180 0.66 1.13 7.58
N PRO A 181 -0.32 2.03 7.68
CA PRO A 181 -1.53 1.78 8.48
C PRO A 181 -2.31 0.55 8.04
N TRP A 182 -2.26 0.18 6.74
CA TRP A 182 -2.84 -1.07 6.25
C TRP A 182 -2.22 -2.30 6.94
N ALA A 183 -0.89 -2.43 6.91
CA ALA A 183 -0.18 -3.55 7.53
C ALA A 183 -0.24 -3.50 9.06
N ALA A 184 -0.16 -2.30 9.65
CA ALA A 184 -0.18 -2.07 11.09
C ALA A 184 -1.47 -2.56 11.73
N LYS A 185 -2.62 -2.31 11.08
CA LYS A 185 -3.92 -2.75 11.58
C LYS A 185 -4.05 -4.26 11.60
N GLN A 186 -3.72 -4.92 10.49
CA GLN A 186 -3.72 -6.38 10.42
C GLN A 186 -2.82 -7.00 11.51
N ARG A 187 -1.65 -6.39 11.75
CA ARG A 187 -0.73 -6.83 12.80
C ARG A 187 -1.31 -6.66 14.20
N LEU A 188 -1.89 -5.50 14.51
CA LEU A 188 -2.51 -5.23 15.81
C LEU A 188 -3.71 -6.15 16.06
N GLU A 189 -4.55 -6.37 15.05
CA GLU A 189 -5.68 -7.31 15.14
C GLU A 189 -5.20 -8.74 15.43
N LYS A 190 -4.09 -9.16 14.81
CA LYS A 190 -3.42 -10.44 15.14
C LYS A 190 -2.91 -10.47 16.58
N PHE A 191 -2.27 -9.40 17.07
CA PHE A 191 -1.77 -9.33 18.45
C PHE A 191 -2.89 -9.43 19.48
N VAL A 192 -4.01 -8.77 19.23
CA VAL A 192 -5.18 -8.85 20.10
C VAL A 192 -5.76 -10.26 20.09
N ALA A 193 -5.94 -10.87 18.92
CA ALA A 193 -6.44 -12.23 18.80
C ALA A 193 -5.52 -13.26 19.49
N ALA A 194 -4.20 -13.07 19.41
CA ALA A 194 -3.19 -13.92 20.03
C ALA A 194 -2.94 -13.61 21.52
N ARG A 195 -3.58 -12.58 22.08
CA ARG A 195 -3.34 -12.08 23.46
C ARG A 195 -1.88 -11.71 23.72
N SER A 196 -1.20 -11.18 22.71
CA SER A 196 0.20 -10.72 22.80
C SER A 196 0.36 -9.38 23.51
N LEU A 197 -0.74 -8.67 23.76
CA LEU A 197 -0.80 -7.38 24.46
C LEU A 197 -1.69 -7.50 25.72
N PRO A 198 -1.31 -8.34 26.71
CA PRO A 198 -2.19 -8.71 27.83
C PRO A 198 -2.49 -7.54 28.78
N ASP A 199 -1.60 -6.55 28.84
CA ASP A 199 -1.74 -5.38 29.71
C ASP A 199 -2.60 -4.27 29.09
N TYR A 200 -3.07 -4.47 27.85
CA TYR A 200 -3.82 -3.48 27.09
C TYR A 200 -5.27 -3.92 26.89
N THR A 201 -6.20 -2.99 27.08
CA THR A 201 -7.62 -3.20 26.85
C THR A 201 -8.10 -2.34 25.67
N PHE A 202 -8.72 -2.99 24.69
CA PHE A 202 -9.18 -2.36 23.46
C PHE A 202 -10.66 -2.02 23.60
N GLN A 203 -10.97 -0.75 23.85
CA GLN A 203 -12.32 -0.32 24.20
C GLN A 203 -13.16 -0.06 22.93
N PRO A 204 -14.22 -0.87 22.70
CA PRO A 204 -15.11 -0.63 21.58
C PRO A 204 -15.96 0.61 21.84
N ALA A 205 -16.15 1.43 20.82
CA ALA A 205 -16.94 2.65 20.94
C ALA A 205 -17.76 2.92 19.68
N ALA A 206 -18.97 3.45 19.87
CA ALA A 206 -19.77 3.95 18.77
C ALA A 206 -19.07 5.19 18.18
N GLY A 207 -18.47 5.02 17.01
CA GLY A 207 -17.71 6.07 16.33
C GLY A 207 -18.55 6.90 15.38
N GLY A 208 -18.04 8.10 15.07
CA GLY A 208 -18.49 8.88 13.92
C GLY A 208 -18.06 8.26 12.58
N LYS A 209 -18.23 9.01 11.48
CA LYS A 209 -17.79 8.59 10.15
C LYS A 209 -16.29 8.26 10.16
N PRO A 210 -15.85 7.11 9.59
CA PRO A 210 -14.44 6.74 9.53
C PRO A 210 -13.57 7.81 8.89
N VAL A 211 -12.41 8.09 9.51
CA VAL A 211 -11.38 8.95 8.94
C VAL A 211 -10.37 8.08 8.20
N SER A 212 -10.22 8.33 6.91
CA SER A 212 -9.26 7.64 6.04
C SER A 212 -8.27 8.66 5.48
N ARG A 213 -7.04 8.23 5.22
CA ARG A 213 -6.00 9.08 4.61
C ARG A 213 -5.54 8.57 3.26
N ASP A 214 -5.34 7.25 3.20
CA ASP A 214 -4.84 6.56 2.03
C ASP A 214 -5.88 5.55 1.53
N GLU A 215 -5.56 4.91 0.42
CA GLU A 215 -6.31 3.80 -0.15
C GLU A 215 -5.34 2.65 -0.43
N ALA A 216 -5.83 1.41 -0.34
CA ALA A 216 -5.13 0.21 -0.77
C ALA A 216 -5.89 -0.46 -1.92
N ILE A 217 -5.19 -1.15 -2.83
CA ILE A 217 -5.85 -1.91 -3.91
C ILE A 217 -6.23 -3.31 -3.44
N THR A 218 -7.35 -3.82 -3.94
CA THR A 218 -7.78 -5.19 -3.68
C THR A 218 -8.72 -5.70 -4.78
N GLY A 219 -8.95 -7.01 -4.81
CA GLY A 219 -9.88 -7.67 -5.70
C GLY A 219 -9.23 -8.26 -6.97
N PRO A 220 -10.00 -8.98 -7.78
CA PRO A 220 -9.48 -9.66 -8.97
C PRO A 220 -9.03 -8.65 -10.03
N LEU A 221 -8.13 -9.04 -10.96
CA LEU A 221 -7.55 -8.09 -11.93
C LEU A 221 -8.59 -7.41 -12.82
N ASP A 222 -9.71 -8.08 -13.12
CA ASP A 222 -10.82 -7.55 -13.90
C ASP A 222 -11.70 -6.55 -13.13
N LYS A 223 -11.60 -6.53 -11.80
CA LYS A 223 -12.39 -5.67 -10.90
C LYS A 223 -11.57 -5.12 -9.74
N VAL A 224 -10.33 -4.69 -10.03
CA VAL A 224 -9.48 -4.02 -9.05
C VAL A 224 -10.24 -2.79 -8.54
N ARG A 225 -10.35 -2.71 -7.22
CA ARG A 225 -10.94 -1.56 -6.53
C ARG A 225 -9.94 -1.00 -5.53
N THR A 226 -10.18 0.24 -5.12
CA THR A 226 -9.49 0.84 -3.99
C THR A 226 -10.38 0.79 -2.76
N GLU A 227 -9.79 0.49 -1.61
CA GLU A 227 -10.46 0.52 -0.31
C GLU A 227 -9.79 1.55 0.61
N PRO A 228 -10.56 2.39 1.31
CA PRO A 228 -9.99 3.39 2.21
C PRO A 228 -9.25 2.76 3.38
N VAL A 229 -8.04 3.25 3.64
CA VAL A 229 -7.25 2.87 4.83
C VAL A 229 -7.66 3.78 5.99
N VAL A 230 -8.56 3.25 6.83
CA VAL A 230 -9.09 3.96 8.00
C VAL A 230 -8.05 4.05 9.12
N ILE A 231 -7.81 5.25 9.64
CA ILE A 231 -6.73 5.53 10.60
C ILE A 231 -7.21 5.89 12.02
N ASP A 232 -8.49 6.16 12.21
CA ASP A 232 -9.05 6.57 13.51
C ASP A 232 -9.57 5.40 14.37
N ARG A 233 -9.54 4.18 13.83
CA ARG A 233 -10.07 2.98 14.49
C ARG A 233 -9.43 1.68 14.01
N LEU A 234 -9.39 0.70 14.91
CA LEU A 234 -9.12 -0.71 14.61
C LEU A 234 -10.43 -1.50 14.57
N TYR A 235 -10.46 -2.63 13.87
CA TYR A 235 -11.65 -3.50 13.84
C TYR A 235 -11.34 -4.84 14.48
N LEU A 236 -11.87 -5.08 15.68
CA LEU A 236 -11.79 -6.38 16.34
C LEU A 236 -13.07 -7.16 15.99
N GLY A 237 -12.98 -7.96 14.92
CA GLY A 237 -14.17 -8.49 14.26
C GLY A 237 -15.00 -7.34 13.67
N GLU A 238 -16.29 -7.27 14.00
CA GLU A 238 -17.17 -6.18 13.52
C GLU A 238 -17.16 -4.93 14.43
N ARG A 239 -16.40 -4.95 15.53
CA ARG A 239 -16.44 -3.89 16.55
C ARG A 239 -15.32 -2.86 16.34
N PRO A 240 -15.66 -1.58 16.10
CA PRO A 240 -14.65 -0.53 16.02
C PRO A 240 -14.10 -0.20 17.41
N VAL A 241 -12.78 -0.14 17.50
CA VAL A 241 -12.03 0.32 18.69
C VAL A 241 -11.49 1.70 18.41
N LEU A 242 -11.80 2.65 19.30
CA LEU A 242 -11.37 4.06 19.20
C LEU A 242 -10.34 4.45 20.25
N THR A 243 -10.26 3.68 21.33
CA THR A 243 -9.34 3.93 22.44
C THR A 243 -8.73 2.63 22.94
N VAL A 244 -7.48 2.72 23.35
CA VAL A 244 -6.76 1.64 24.01
C VAL A 244 -6.44 2.12 25.42
N GLU A 245 -6.73 1.30 26.41
CA GLU A 245 -6.31 1.50 27.79
C GLU A 245 -5.10 0.60 28.06
N GLY A 246 -4.18 1.04 28.90
CA GLY A 246 -2.97 0.30 29.20
C GLY A 246 -2.40 0.68 30.56
N PRO A 247 -1.19 0.21 30.89
CA PRO A 247 -0.54 0.57 32.14
C PRO A 247 -0.41 2.08 32.26
N ALA A 248 -0.88 2.65 33.37
CA ALA A 248 -0.57 4.03 33.71
C ALA A 248 0.94 4.11 33.99
N ARG A 249 1.69 4.76 33.11
CA ARG A 249 3.13 5.03 33.26
C ARG A 249 3.38 6.52 33.29
#